data_AF-A0A9D2W666-F1
#
_entry.id   AF-A0A9D2W666-F1
#
_cell.length_a   1.000
_cell.length_b   1.000
_cell.length_c   1.000
_cell.angle_alpha   90.00
_cell.angle_beta   90.00
_cell.angle_gamma   90.00
#
_symmetry.space_group_name_H-M   'P 1'
#
loop_
_entity.id
_entity.type
_entity.pdbx_description
1 polymer ?
#
loop_
_entity_poly.entity_id
_entity_poly.type
_entity_poly.pdbx_seq_one_letter_code
_entity_poly.pdbx_strand_id
1 'polypeptide(L)'
;MNNSLTIIDKSSMMGLSLPHKIYIDNYYIGIVKGKSATINGFPLGRYNIMIQSMIPYFSSSSTIEIKEGSNTVEFKDKEKIWDILFTIDIVLWIVKRFITLEPTINLWYEIITNGYLILWIVYELSIRKKYFKIQQTQ
;
A
#
# COMPACT_ATOMS: atom_id res chain seq x y z
N MET A 1 6.86 26.78 20.50
CA MET A 1 7.40 26.18 19.26
C MET A 1 6.29 25.37 18.62
N ASN A 2 5.95 25.66 17.36
CA ASN A 2 4.91 24.90 16.66
C ASN A 2 5.55 23.63 16.09
N ASN A 3 5.19 22.48 16.64
CA ASN A 3 5.62 21.20 16.08
C ASN A 3 4.73 20.88 14.88
N SER A 4 5.34 20.34 13.82
CA SER A 4 4.64 19.91 12.63
C SER A 4 4.91 18.44 12.35
N LEU A 5 3.87 17.74 11.92
CA LEU A 5 3.93 16.36 11.44
C LEU A 5 3.69 16.39 9.93
N THR A 6 4.70 16.04 9.15
CA THR A 6 4.55 15.90 7.69
C THR A 6 4.47 14.42 7.33
N ILE A 7 3.38 14.03 6.69
CA ILE A 7 3.15 12.67 6.19
C ILE A 7 3.41 12.69 4.69
N ILE A 8 4.36 11.87 4.23
CA ILE A 8 4.81 11.81 2.85
C ILE A 8 4.45 10.46 2.24
N ASP A 9 3.75 10.49 1.12
CA ASP A 9 3.51 9.32 0.28
C ASP A 9 4.70 9.13 -0.67
N LYS A 10 5.51 8.08 -0.43
CA LYS A 10 6.58 7.66 -1.34
C LYS A 10 6.12 6.63 -2.37
N SER A 11 4.82 6.31 -2.41
CA SER A 11 4.21 5.51 -3.47
C SER A 11 4.04 6.34 -4.74
N SER A 12 5.11 6.44 -5.54
CA SER A 12 5.03 7.10 -6.84
C SER A 12 6.05 6.51 -7.80
N MET A 13 5.66 5.46 -8.52
CA MET A 13 6.34 5.08 -9.76
C MET A 13 5.38 4.94 -10.96
N MET A 14 4.07 4.77 -10.73
CA MET A 14 3.06 4.64 -11.80
C MET A 14 2.06 5.82 -11.89
N GLY A 15 2.34 6.96 -11.26
CA GLY A 15 1.54 8.19 -11.41
C GLY A 15 0.11 8.17 -10.85
N LEU A 16 -0.41 7.00 -10.48
CA LEU A 16 -1.71 6.79 -9.85
C LEU A 16 -1.51 6.62 -8.34
N SER A 17 -1.38 7.73 -7.60
CA SER A 17 -1.47 7.72 -6.12
C SER A 17 -2.93 7.55 -5.73
N LEU A 18 -3.27 6.38 -5.19
CA LEU A 18 -4.58 6.16 -4.59
C LEU A 18 -4.70 7.02 -3.32
N PRO A 19 -5.90 7.54 -3.00
CA PRO A 19 -6.07 8.25 -1.75
C PRO A 19 -5.91 7.27 -0.58
N HIS A 20 -5.25 7.72 0.48
CA HIS A 20 -5.06 6.97 1.72
C HIS A 20 -5.69 7.71 2.90
N LYS A 21 -6.49 7.00 3.70
CA LYS A 21 -7.05 7.51 4.95
C LYS A 21 -6.00 7.45 6.04
N ILE A 22 -5.92 8.50 6.84
CA ILE A 22 -4.99 8.62 7.96
C ILE A 22 -5.76 8.65 9.25
N TYR A 23 -5.32 7.82 10.18
CA TYR A 23 -5.79 7.77 11.54
C TYR A 23 -4.63 7.98 12.50
N ILE A 24 -4.88 8.71 13.58
CA ILE A 24 -3.96 8.89 14.69
C ILE A 24 -4.68 8.43 15.95
N ASP A 25 -4.10 7.46 16.67
CA ASP A 25 -4.71 6.83 17.84
C ASP A 25 -6.15 6.36 17.57
N ASN A 26 -6.36 5.76 16.39
CA ASN A 26 -7.66 5.33 15.85
C ASN A 26 -8.67 6.44 15.51
N TYR A 27 -8.34 7.72 15.70
CA TYR A 27 -9.18 8.82 15.25
C TYR A 27 -8.87 9.18 13.80
N TYR A 28 -9.91 9.26 12.98
CA TYR A 28 -9.78 9.69 11.58
C TYR A 28 -9.39 11.17 11.53
N ILE A 29 -8.28 11.48 10.85
CA ILE A 29 -7.77 12.84 10.70
C ILE A 29 -8.05 13.38 9.29
N GLY A 30 -7.99 12.54 8.27
CA GLY A 30 -8.21 12.97 6.89
C GLY A 30 -7.77 11.96 5.84
N ILE A 31 -7.81 12.40 4.59
CA ILE A 31 -7.31 11.65 3.43
C ILE A 31 -6.09 12.38 2.87
N VAL A 32 -5.02 11.63 2.61
CA VAL A 32 -3.86 12.09 1.85
C VAL A 32 -3.93 11.52 0.45
N LYS A 33 -3.80 12.40 -0.53
CA LYS A 33 -3.75 12.08 -1.95
C LYS A 33 -2.63 12.90 -2.57
N GLY A 34 -1.63 12.25 -3.16
CA GLY A 34 -0.44 12.91 -3.68
C GLY A 34 0.72 12.95 -2.68
N LYS A 35 1.69 13.87 -2.87
CA LYS A 35 3.05 13.74 -2.32
C LYS A 35 3.17 13.91 -0.80
N SER A 36 2.46 14.84 -0.19
CA SER A 36 2.57 15.07 1.25
C SER A 36 1.37 15.81 1.84
N ALA A 37 1.18 15.64 3.16
CA ALA A 37 0.27 16.44 3.97
C ALA A 37 0.97 16.84 5.27
N THR A 38 0.83 18.10 5.67
CA THR A 38 1.44 18.62 6.89
C THR A 38 0.36 19.02 7.88
N ILE A 39 0.48 18.53 9.12
CA ILE A 39 -0.38 18.86 10.25
C ILE A 39 0.43 19.74 11.20
N ASN A 40 -0.02 20.97 11.42
CA ASN A 40 0.64 21.93 12.32
C ASN A 40 0.02 21.88 13.72
N GLY A 41 0.82 22.19 14.75
CA GLY A 41 0.33 22.31 16.13
C GLY A 41 0.13 20.97 16.82
N PHE A 42 0.91 19.96 16.44
CA PHE A 42 0.76 18.62 17.01
C PHE A 42 1.45 18.52 18.39
N PRO A 43 0.78 17.99 19.43
CA PRO A 43 1.39 17.86 20.75
C PRO A 43 2.58 16.89 20.75
N LEU A 44 3.51 17.10 21.69
CA LEU A 44 4.63 16.19 21.92
C LEU A 44 4.12 14.90 22.55
N GLY A 45 4.60 13.75 22.08
CA GLY A 45 4.16 12.47 22.62
C GLY A 45 4.34 11.31 21.65
N ARG A 46 3.87 10.14 22.07
CA ARG A 46 3.84 8.93 21.24
C ARG A 46 2.44 8.73 20.70
N TYR A 47 2.36 8.51 19.39
CA TYR A 47 1.11 8.37 18.66
C TYR A 47 1.15 7.13 17.78
N ASN A 48 0.04 6.40 17.70
CA ASN A 48 -0.13 5.35 16.72
C ASN A 48 -0.67 5.95 15.43
N ILE A 49 0.14 5.99 14.38
CA ILE A 49 -0.33 6.37 13.04
C ILE A 49 -0.76 5.11 12.32
N MET A 50 -2.01 5.08 11.87
CA MET A 50 -2.53 4.07 10.97
C MET A 50 -2.85 4.69 9.62
N ILE A 51 -2.32 4.07 8.57
CA ILE A 51 -2.57 4.43 7.17
C ILE A 51 -3.42 3.32 6.58
N GLN A 52 -4.51 3.69 5.93
CA GLN A 52 -5.46 2.77 5.32
C GLN A 52 -5.71 3.15 3.86
N SER A 53 -5.69 2.19 2.95
CA SER A 53 -6.07 2.42 1.55
C SER A 53 -7.57 2.76 1.43
N MET A 54 -7.96 3.40 0.32
CA MET A 54 -9.38 3.51 -0.05
C MET A 54 -10.02 2.14 -0.30
N ILE A 55 -9.22 1.15 -0.72
CA ILE A 55 -9.66 -0.24 -0.75
C ILE A 55 -9.75 -0.71 0.70
N PRO A 56 -10.94 -1.10 1.20
CA PRO A 56 -11.07 -1.61 2.56
C PRO A 56 -10.13 -2.81 2.73
N TYR A 57 -9.69 -3.08 3.95
CA TYR A 57 -8.78 -4.18 4.34
C TYR A 57 -7.26 -3.93 4.25
N PHE A 58 -6.77 -3.02 3.41
CA PHE A 58 -5.35 -2.68 3.37
C PHE A 58 -5.01 -1.56 4.35
N SER A 59 -4.27 -1.89 5.39
CA SER A 59 -3.78 -0.94 6.38
C SER A 59 -2.40 -1.29 6.91
N SER A 60 -1.77 -0.31 7.56
CA SER A 60 -0.57 -0.51 8.36
C SER A 60 -0.57 0.50 9.48
N SER A 61 -0.12 0.08 10.66
CA SER A 61 -0.01 0.94 11.84
C SER A 61 1.43 0.96 12.33
N SER A 62 1.92 2.13 12.72
CA SER A 62 3.23 2.29 13.33
C SER A 62 3.15 3.34 14.43
N THR A 63 3.81 3.04 15.55
CA THR A 63 3.99 4.03 16.62
C THR A 63 5.11 4.98 16.23
N ILE A 64 4.85 6.28 16.31
CA ILE A 64 5.83 7.34 16.10
C ILE A 64 5.97 8.18 17.37
N GLU A 65 7.13 8.80 17.54
CA GLU A 65 7.38 9.72 18.65
C GLU A 65 7.58 11.13 18.09
N ILE A 66 6.69 12.04 18.46
CA ILE A 66 6.73 13.45 18.03
C ILE A 66 7.59 14.23 19.02
N LYS A 67 8.73 14.70 18.52
CA LYS A 67 9.69 15.54 19.23
C LYS A 67 9.55 17.00 18.81
N GLU A 68 10.24 17.90 19.51
CA GLU A 68 10.27 19.32 19.14
C GLU A 68 10.82 19.49 17.72
N GLY A 69 10.15 20.32 16.91
CA GLY A 69 10.53 20.59 15.52
C GLY A 69 9.62 19.89 14.49
N SER A 70 10.19 19.61 13.32
CA SER A 70 9.49 18.98 12.20
C SER A 70 9.71 17.48 12.23
N ASN A 71 8.64 16.70 12.35
CA ASN A 71 8.70 15.23 12.28
C ASN A 71 8.15 14.77 10.94
N THR A 72 8.87 13.90 10.25
CA THR A 72 8.44 13.38 8.95
C THR A 72 8.10 11.89 9.05
N VAL A 73 6.93 11.51 8.54
CA VAL A 73 6.50 10.12 8.44
C VAL A 73 6.31 9.79 6.97
N GLU A 74 7.14 8.88 6.48
CA GLU A 74 7.06 8.42 5.11
C GLU A 74 6.37 7.06 5.09
N PHE A 75 5.50 6.86 4.11
CA PHE A 75 4.93 5.55 3.84
C PHE A 75 5.09 5.15 2.38
N LYS A 76 5.24 3.84 2.16
CA LYS A 76 5.41 3.26 0.82
C LYS A 76 4.73 1.90 0.74
N ASP A 77 4.16 1.62 -0.42
CA ASP A 77 3.58 0.32 -0.76
C ASP A 77 4.67 -0.74 -0.89
N LYS A 78 4.46 -1.90 -0.26
CA LYS A 78 5.36 -3.05 -0.40
C LYS A 78 5.15 -3.81 -1.72
N GLU A 79 4.00 -3.67 -2.35
CA GLU A 79 3.45 -4.64 -3.32
C GLU A 79 3.92 -4.52 -4.77
N LYS A 80 4.98 -3.76 -5.04
CA LYS A 80 5.42 -3.48 -6.41
C LYS A 80 5.65 -4.71 -7.31
N ILE A 81 6.01 -5.86 -6.74
CA ILE A 81 6.32 -7.08 -7.52
C ILE A 81 5.07 -7.92 -7.78
N TRP A 82 4.18 -8.03 -6.78
CA TRP A 82 2.95 -8.82 -6.90
C TRP A 82 1.93 -8.13 -7.80
N ASP A 83 1.85 -6.80 -7.77
CA ASP A 83 1.06 -6.01 -8.73
C ASP A 83 1.48 -6.27 -10.19
N ILE A 84 2.80 -6.38 -10.43
CA ILE A 84 3.33 -6.68 -11.77
C ILE A 84 2.98 -8.11 -12.19
N LEU A 85 3.18 -9.09 -11.31
CA LEU A 85 2.83 -10.48 -11.58
C LEU A 85 1.33 -10.66 -11.86
N PHE A 86 0.47 -9.99 -11.09
CA PHE A 86 -0.98 -9.98 -11.31
C PHE A 86 -1.35 -9.33 -12.64
N THR A 87 -0.72 -8.22 -12.99
CA THR A 87 -0.92 -7.56 -14.29
C THR A 87 -0.52 -8.48 -15.45
N ILE A 88 0.63 -9.15 -15.35
CA ILE A 88 1.08 -10.12 -16.35
C ILE A 88 0.07 -11.25 -16.50
N ASP A 89 -0.43 -11.81 -15.40
CA ASP A 89 -1.41 -12.90 -15.41
C ASP A 89 -2.73 -12.47 -16.08
N ILE A 90 -3.23 -11.26 -15.79
CA ILE A 90 -4.39 -10.67 -16.50
C ILE A 90 -4.12 -10.53 -17.99
N VAL A 91 -2.95 -10.01 -18.38
CA VAL A 91 -2.61 -9.83 -19.80
C VAL A 91 -2.55 -11.19 -20.50
N LEU A 92 -1.91 -12.19 -19.89
CA LEU A 92 -1.87 -13.55 -20.43
C LEU A 92 -3.27 -14.16 -20.56
N TRP A 93 -4.14 -13.91 -19.57
CA TRP A 93 -5.53 -14.35 -19.60
C TRP A 93 -6.32 -13.71 -20.74
N ILE A 94 -6.13 -12.40 -20.97
CA ILE A 94 -6.72 -11.69 -22.10
C ILE A 94 -6.17 -12.22 -23.42
N VAL A 95 -4.85 -12.39 -23.55
CA VAL A 95 -4.21 -12.90 -24.77
C VAL A 95 -4.72 -14.30 -25.12
N LYS A 96 -4.90 -15.18 -24.11
CA LYS A 96 -5.49 -16.51 -24.29
C LYS A 96 -6.92 -16.45 -24.87
N ARG A 97 -7.67 -15.37 -24.69
CA ARG A 97 -9.00 -15.22 -25.34
C ARG A 97 -8.92 -15.08 -26.86
N PHE A 98 -7.77 -14.66 -27.39
CA PHE A 98 -7.59 -14.38 -28.82
C PHE A 98 -6.72 -15.42 -29.53
N ILE A 99 -6.09 -16.34 -28.80
CA ILE A 99 -5.18 -17.34 -29.35
C ILE A 99 -5.56 -18.74 -28.86
N THR A 100 -5.67 -19.69 -29.77
CA THR A 100 -5.88 -21.10 -29.43
C THR A 100 -4.54 -21.73 -29.07
N LEU A 101 -4.36 -22.07 -27.79
CA LEU A 101 -3.17 -22.77 -27.31
C LEU A 101 -3.29 -24.27 -27.57
N GLU A 102 -2.15 -24.94 -27.81
CA GLU A 102 -2.11 -26.40 -27.85
C GLU A 102 -2.58 -27.00 -26.51
N PRO A 103 -3.22 -28.19 -26.50
CA PRO A 103 -3.83 -28.77 -25.30
C PRO A 103 -2.87 -28.89 -24.11
N THR A 104 -1.63 -29.30 -24.35
CA THR A 104 -0.62 -29.47 -23.30
C THR A 104 -0.19 -28.13 -22.70
N ILE A 105 0.02 -27.11 -23.54
CA ILE A 105 0.41 -25.76 -23.10
C ILE A 105 -0.75 -25.11 -22.33
N ASN A 106 -1.98 -25.32 -22.79
CA ASN A 106 -3.18 -24.82 -22.13
C ASN A 106 -3.34 -25.38 -20.70
N LEU A 107 -3.08 -26.67 -20.52
CA LEU A 107 -3.15 -27.34 -19.22
C LEU A 107 -2.11 -26.78 -18.23
N TRP A 108 -0.87 -26.62 -18.66
CA TRP A 108 0.18 -26.00 -17.84
C TRP A 108 -0.15 -24.56 -17.47
N TYR A 109 -0.65 -23.78 -18.43
CA TYR A 109 -1.09 -22.41 -18.20
C TYR A 109 -2.20 -22.35 -17.14
N GLU A 110 -3.23 -23.19 -17.23
CA GLU A 110 -4.33 -23.20 -16.26
C GLU A 110 -3.87 -23.59 -14.85
N ILE A 111 -2.96 -24.57 -14.73
CA ILE A 111 -2.41 -24.96 -13.42
C ILE A 111 -1.62 -23.80 -12.80
N ILE A 112 -0.77 -23.14 -13.60
CA ILE A 112 0.08 -22.04 -13.13
C ILE A 112 -0.78 -20.82 -12.75
N THR A 113 -1.70 -20.39 -13.61
CA THR A 113 -2.55 -19.22 -13.36
C THR A 113 -3.51 -19.44 -12.19
N ASN A 114 -4.18 -20.60 -12.10
CA ASN A 114 -5.07 -20.88 -10.98
C ASN A 114 -4.30 -21.03 -9.65
N GLY A 115 -3.15 -21.71 -9.68
CA GLY A 115 -2.28 -21.84 -8.51
C GLY A 115 -1.72 -20.49 -8.06
N TYR A 116 -1.28 -19.66 -9.01
CA TYR A 116 -0.82 -18.30 -8.77
C TYR A 116 -1.92 -17.43 -8.17
N LEU A 117 -3.14 -17.49 -8.69
CA LEU A 117 -4.28 -16.71 -8.17
C LEU A 117 -4.55 -17.05 -6.70
N ILE A 118 -4.55 -18.34 -6.34
CA ILE A 118 -4.74 -18.78 -4.96
C ILE A 118 -3.58 -18.29 -4.08
N LEU A 119 -2.34 -18.45 -4.54
CA LEU A 119 -1.15 -18.00 -3.81
C LEU A 119 -1.18 -16.48 -3.58
N TRP A 120 -1.56 -15.72 -4.60
CA TRP A 120 -1.68 -14.27 -4.56
C TRP A 120 -2.75 -13.84 -3.55
N ILE A 121 -3.95 -14.43 -3.58
CA ILE A 121 -5.01 -14.13 -2.59
C ILE A 121 -4.53 -14.41 -1.17
N VAL A 122 -3.89 -15.56 -0.92
CA VAL A 122 -3.38 -15.93 0.41
C VAL A 122 -2.29 -14.95 0.87
N TYR A 123 -1.40 -14.57 -0.03
CA TYR A 123 -0.34 -13.61 0.24
C TYR A 123 -0.92 -12.23 0.58
N GLU A 124 -1.81 -11.69 -0.25
CA GLU A 124 -2.52 -10.42 -0.03
C GLU A 124 -3.25 -10.40 1.32
N LEU A 125 -3.97 -11.47 1.64
CA LEU A 125 -4.64 -11.62 2.93
C LEU A 125 -3.66 -11.63 4.11
N SER A 126 -2.46 -12.17 3.92
CA SER A 126 -1.42 -12.26 4.96
C SER A 126 -0.76 -10.91 5.22
N ILE A 127 -0.55 -10.11 4.18
CA ILE A 127 0.11 -8.80 4.28
C ILE A 127 -0.85 -7.64 4.55
N ARG A 128 -2.18 -7.83 4.44
CA ARG A 128 -3.18 -6.75 4.47
C ARG A 128 -3.03 -5.75 5.62
N LYS A 129 -2.56 -6.20 6.79
CA LYS A 129 -2.34 -5.37 8.00
C LYS A 129 -0.92 -4.78 8.13
N LYS A 130 -0.02 -5.13 7.21
CA LYS A 130 1.41 -4.75 7.18
C LYS A 130 1.81 -4.24 5.78
N TYR A 131 0.81 -3.78 5.03
CA TYR A 131 0.91 -3.47 3.60
C TYR A 131 1.86 -2.29 3.37
N PHE A 132 1.65 -1.21 4.12
CA PHE A 132 2.52 -0.04 4.06
C PHE A 132 3.74 -0.20 4.96
N LYS A 133 4.91 0.15 4.43
CA LYS A 133 6.10 0.37 5.23
C LYS A 133 6.08 1.81 5.72
N ILE A 134 5.91 2.02 7.02
CA ILE A 134 5.93 3.34 7.65
C ILE A 134 7.32 3.55 8.24
N GLN A 135 7.96 4.68 7.92
CA GLN A 135 9.28 5.06 8.43
C GLN A 135 9.22 6.49 8.97
N GLN A 136 9.76 6.69 10.16
CA GLN A 136 9.95 8.03 10.72
C GLN A 136 11.34 8.53 10.33
N THR A 137 11.38 9.73 9.75
CA THR A 137 12.61 10.48 9.47
C THR A 137 12.58 11.73 10.33
N GLN A 138 13.69 11.97 11.04
CA GLN A 138 13.94 13.18 11.84
C GLN A 138 14.61 14.24 10.98
#